data_AF-Q1YV92-F1
#
_entry.id   AF-Q1YV92-F1
#
_cell.length_a   1.000
_cell.length_b   1.000
_cell.length_c   1.000
_cell.angle_alpha   90.00
_cell.angle_beta   90.00
_cell.angle_gamma   90.00
#
_symmetry.space_group_name_H-M   'P 1'
#
loop_
_entity.id
_entity.type
_entity.pdbx_description
1 polymer ?
#
loop_
_entity_poly.entity_id
_entity_poly.type
_entity_poly.pdbx_seq_one_letter_code
_entity_poly.pdbx_strand_id
1 'polypeptide(L)'
;MADGISKISHSTIEVSNTGDRVKDSKLTANSAADHANATKGATGNDEVILSNTAKSAMAAGDFDAAKVEEIKTALAEGSYPLDPRRIAESFVAIESMLGGN
;
A
#
# COMPACT_ATOMS: atom_id res chain seq x y z
N MET A 1 -29.65 -4.60 11.88
CA MET A 1 -29.39 -3.15 12.09
C MET A 1 -27.90 -2.98 12.27
N ALA A 2 -27.14 -2.75 11.20
CA ALA A 2 -25.72 -2.42 11.29
C ALA A 2 -25.36 -1.62 10.03
N ASP A 3 -25.44 -0.30 10.14
CA ASP A 3 -24.85 0.65 9.20
C ASP A 3 -24.14 1.71 10.06
N GLY A 4 -22.90 2.07 9.72
CA GLY A 4 -22.11 2.95 10.58
C GLY A 4 -20.69 3.30 10.18
N ILE A 5 -20.14 2.77 9.07
CA ILE A 5 -18.75 3.11 8.66
C ILE A 5 -18.70 3.99 7.40
N SER A 6 -19.78 4.74 7.13
CA SER A 6 -19.97 5.52 5.90
C SER A 6 -19.44 6.97 5.95
N LYS A 7 -18.58 7.35 6.91
CA LYS A 7 -18.27 8.79 7.15
C LYS A 7 -16.79 9.19 7.17
N ILE A 8 -15.88 8.36 6.66
CA ILE A 8 -14.50 8.81 6.43
C ILE A 8 -14.37 9.14 4.94
N SER A 9 -14.85 10.34 4.61
CA SER A 9 -14.57 11.01 3.36
C SER A 9 -13.08 11.39 3.33
N HIS A 10 -12.26 10.60 2.64
CA HIS A 10 -10.95 11.05 2.23
C HIS A 10 -11.14 12.14 1.17
N SER A 11 -10.97 13.40 1.60
CA SER A 11 -10.93 14.55 0.72
C SER A 11 -9.82 14.37 -0.31
N THR A 12 -10.20 14.30 -1.58
CA THR A 12 -9.28 14.35 -2.73
C THR A 12 -8.47 15.65 -2.65
N ILE A 13 -7.14 15.54 -2.59
CA ILE A 13 -6.23 16.67 -2.77
C ILE A 13 -6.09 16.88 -4.29
N GLU A 14 -6.84 17.84 -4.82
CA GLU A 14 -6.67 18.31 -6.20
C GLU A 14 -5.45 19.25 -6.29
N VAL A 15 -4.32 18.76 -6.79
CA VAL A 15 -3.20 19.62 -7.21
C VAL A 15 -3.48 20.10 -8.63
N SER A 16 -4.12 21.27 -8.73
CA SER A 16 -4.33 21.97 -10.00
C SER A 16 -3.05 22.71 -10.41
N ASN A 17 -2.26 22.11 -11.31
CA ASN A 17 -1.15 22.78 -11.98
C ASN A 17 -1.73 23.82 -12.96
N THR A 18 -1.82 25.08 -12.53
CA THR A 18 -2.27 26.22 -13.34
C THR A 18 -1.17 26.66 -14.29
N GLY A 19 -0.96 25.85 -15.33
CA GLY A 19 -0.13 26.19 -16.48
C GLY A 19 -0.94 26.06 -17.75
N ASP A 20 -1.33 27.21 -18.30
CA ASP A 20 -1.68 27.42 -19.70
C ASP A 20 -2.96 26.75 -20.25
N ARG A 21 -4.07 27.50 -20.26
CA ARG A 21 -5.22 27.22 -21.15
C ARG A 21 -5.84 28.52 -21.68
N VAL A 22 -5.24 29.07 -22.73
CA VAL A 22 -5.94 29.97 -23.66
C VAL A 22 -6.03 29.28 -25.02
N LYS A 23 -7.11 28.51 -25.23
CA LYS A 23 -8.00 28.60 -26.40
C LYS A 23 -8.94 27.41 -26.51
N ASP A 24 -10.12 27.74 -27.01
CA ASP A 24 -11.10 26.86 -27.66
C ASP A 24 -12.03 26.05 -26.75
N SER A 25 -12.93 26.83 -26.14
CA SER A 25 -14.34 26.56 -25.93
C SER A 25 -15.03 25.90 -27.15
N LYS A 26 -14.81 24.61 -27.41
CA LYS A 26 -15.64 23.85 -28.35
C LYS A 26 -15.69 22.34 -28.06
N LEU A 27 -15.70 21.91 -26.81
CA LEU A 27 -15.95 20.50 -26.45
C LEU A 27 -16.73 20.39 -25.12
N THR A 28 -17.77 21.20 -24.93
CA THR A 28 -18.63 21.15 -23.72
C THR A 28 -20.06 20.76 -24.07
N ALA A 29 -20.24 19.77 -24.95
CA ALA A 29 -21.57 19.28 -25.33
C ALA A 29 -21.69 17.76 -25.40
N ASN A 30 -20.72 16.98 -24.91
CA ASN A 30 -20.80 15.52 -24.94
C ASN A 30 -20.42 14.80 -23.63
N SER A 31 -20.28 15.52 -22.51
CA SER A 31 -19.91 14.92 -21.22
C SER A 31 -21.04 14.90 -20.19
N ALA A 32 -22.27 15.28 -20.57
CA ALA A 32 -23.42 15.31 -19.67
C ALA A 32 -24.32 14.06 -19.75
N ALA A 33 -23.98 13.07 -20.58
CA ALA A 33 -24.78 11.85 -20.75
C ALA A 33 -24.20 10.61 -20.04
N ASP A 34 -22.97 10.67 -19.52
CA ASP A 34 -22.30 9.48 -18.95
C ASP A 34 -22.47 9.35 -17.42
N HIS A 35 -22.98 10.39 -16.74
CA HIS A 35 -23.11 10.39 -15.28
C HIS A 35 -24.37 9.67 -14.75
N ALA A 36 -25.18 9.04 -15.60
CA ALA A 36 -26.42 8.37 -15.20
C ALA A 36 -26.29 6.85 -14.93
N ASN A 37 -25.08 6.28 -14.91
CA ASN A 37 -24.89 4.84 -14.67
C ASN A 37 -23.98 4.48 -13.48
N ALA A 38 -23.64 5.44 -12.62
CA ALA A 38 -22.77 5.20 -11.47
C ALA A 38 -23.48 4.57 -10.25
N THR A 39 -24.48 3.70 -10.46
CA THR A 39 -25.20 3.01 -9.38
C THR A 39 -25.34 1.51 -9.61
N LYS A 40 -24.22 0.83 -9.90
CA LYS A 40 -24.15 -0.62 -9.74
C LYS A 40 -22.76 -1.01 -9.27
N GLY A 41 -22.64 -1.33 -7.98
CA GLY A 41 -21.41 -1.84 -7.39
C GLY A 41 -20.91 -3.05 -8.17
N ALA A 42 -19.83 -2.86 -8.90
CA ALA A 42 -19.03 -3.96 -9.40
C ALA A 42 -18.16 -4.41 -8.23
N THR A 43 -18.44 -5.58 -7.69
CA THR A 43 -17.41 -6.42 -7.07
C THR A 43 -16.46 -6.86 -8.20
N GLY A 44 -15.74 -5.90 -8.77
CA GLY A 44 -14.67 -6.15 -9.73
C GLY A 44 -13.49 -6.66 -8.92
N ASN A 45 -12.93 -7.79 -9.33
CA ASN A 45 -11.68 -8.27 -8.75
C ASN A 45 -10.62 -7.20 -9.01
N ASP A 46 -10.22 -6.48 -7.97
CA ASP A 46 -9.10 -5.54 -8.05
C ASP A 46 -7.82 -6.38 -8.14
N GLU A 47 -7.23 -6.47 -9.34
CA GLU A 47 -6.08 -7.32 -9.62
C GLU A 47 -4.80 -6.50 -9.66
N VAL A 48 -3.85 -6.83 -8.78
CA VAL A 48 -2.53 -6.19 -8.73
C VAL A 48 -1.53 -7.05 -9.50
N ILE A 49 -1.14 -6.60 -10.69
CA ILE A 49 -0.11 -7.28 -11.51
C ILE A 49 1.29 -6.82 -11.10
N LEU A 50 2.04 -7.71 -10.44
CA LEU A 50 3.44 -7.45 -10.09
C LEU A 50 4.34 -7.44 -11.34
N SER A 51 5.28 -6.49 -11.38
CA SER A 51 6.32 -6.45 -12.41
C SER A 51 7.22 -7.69 -12.35
N ASN A 52 7.84 -8.03 -13.48
CA ASN A 52 8.76 -9.18 -13.53
C ASN A 52 9.94 -9.02 -12.56
N THR A 53 10.41 -7.77 -12.38
CA THR A 53 11.48 -7.44 -11.42
C THR A 53 11.06 -7.70 -9.97
N ALA A 54 9.83 -7.33 -9.58
CA ALA A 54 9.30 -7.59 -8.24
C ALA A 54 9.14 -9.10 -7.98
N LYS A 55 8.64 -9.86 -8.96
CA LYS A 55 8.52 -11.32 -8.86
C LYS A 55 9.88 -12.01 -8.69
N SER A 56 10.90 -11.60 -9.45
CA SER A 56 12.25 -12.12 -9.32
C SER A 56 12.89 -11.75 -7.99
N ALA A 57 12.68 -10.52 -7.49
CA ALA A 57 13.21 -10.09 -6.20
C ALA A 57 12.60 -10.87 -5.03
N MET A 58 11.30 -11.16 -5.07
CA MET A 58 10.64 -11.99 -4.06
C MET A 58 11.10 -13.45 -4.11
N ALA A 59 11.34 -14.00 -5.31
CA ALA A 59 11.90 -15.34 -5.48
C ALA A 59 13.38 -15.44 -5.05
N ALA A 60 14.11 -14.33 -5.11
CA ALA A 60 15.50 -14.20 -4.66
C ALA A 60 15.62 -13.86 -3.16
N GLY A 61 14.50 -13.62 -2.47
CA GLY A 61 14.51 -13.49 -1.02
C GLY A 61 14.85 -14.84 -0.38
N ASP A 62 16.11 -15.03 0.01
CA ASP A 62 16.59 -16.28 0.60
C ASP A 62 15.82 -16.58 1.91
N PHE A 63 14.91 -17.54 1.84
CA PHE A 63 14.21 -18.08 3.01
C PHE A 63 15.04 -19.21 3.63
N ASP A 64 15.73 -18.91 4.72
CA ASP A 64 16.49 -19.91 5.47
C ASP A 64 15.58 -20.66 6.46
N ALA A 65 15.02 -21.77 5.99
CA ALA A 65 14.17 -22.63 6.80
C ALA A 65 14.87 -23.20 8.04
N ALA A 66 16.18 -23.49 7.95
CA ALA A 66 16.93 -24.05 9.07
C ALA A 66 17.07 -23.03 10.20
N LYS A 67 17.42 -21.78 9.84
CA LYS A 67 17.49 -20.67 10.80
C LYS A 67 16.14 -20.38 11.46
N VAL A 68 15.05 -20.49 10.71
CA VAL A 68 13.70 -20.28 11.26
C VAL A 68 13.37 -21.32 12.34
N GLU A 69 13.67 -22.59 12.09
CA GLU A 69 13.44 -23.64 13.09
C GLU A 69 14.33 -23.48 14.32
N GLU A 70 15.61 -23.10 14.16
CA GLU A 70 16.50 -22.79 15.28
C GLU A 70 15.94 -21.67 16.17
N ILE A 71 15.49 -20.57 15.55
CA ILE A 71 14.90 -19.44 16.29
C ILE A 71 13.63 -19.88 17.02
N LYS A 72 12.76 -20.68 16.40
CA LYS A 72 11.55 -21.20 17.04
C LYS A 72 11.88 -22.03 18.28
N THR A 73 12.85 -22.93 18.18
CA THR A 73 13.31 -23.75 19.30
C THR A 73 13.88 -22.86 20.42
N ALA A 74 14.75 -21.91 20.09
CA ALA A 74 15.34 -21.00 21.07
C ALA A 74 14.28 -20.13 21.79
N LEU A 75 13.21 -19.73 21.09
CA LEU A 75 12.07 -19.03 21.69
C LEU A 75 11.27 -19.94 22.62
N ALA A 76 11.02 -21.20 22.23
CA ALA A 76 10.29 -22.16 23.06
C ALA A 76 11.06 -22.53 24.34
N GLU A 77 12.39 -22.64 24.25
CA GLU A 77 13.28 -22.93 25.37
C GLU A 77 13.60 -21.68 26.22
N GLY A 78 13.20 -20.48 25.77
CA GLY A 78 13.51 -19.21 26.42
C GLY A 78 14.98 -18.79 26.34
N SER A 79 15.78 -19.43 25.49
CA SER A 79 17.21 -19.13 25.27
C SER A 79 17.46 -18.10 24.17
N TYR A 80 16.41 -17.56 23.54
CA TYR A 80 16.57 -16.54 22.50
C TYR A 80 17.14 -15.23 23.09
N PRO A 81 18.27 -14.70 22.54
CA PRO A 81 18.93 -13.55 23.12
C PRO A 81 18.15 -12.25 22.89
N LEU A 82 17.79 -11.57 23.97
CA LEU A 82 17.19 -10.24 23.97
C LEU A 82 18.26 -9.19 24.25
N ASP A 83 18.79 -8.52 23.21
CA ASP A 83 19.69 -7.36 23.37
C ASP A 83 18.92 -6.06 23.03
N PRO A 84 18.71 -5.15 24.00
CA PRO A 84 18.01 -3.89 23.78
C PRO A 84 18.62 -3.02 22.66
N ARG A 85 19.93 -3.09 22.45
CA ARG A 85 20.60 -2.31 21.39
C ARG A 85 20.23 -2.81 20.01
N ARG A 86 20.26 -4.13 19.82
CA ARG A 86 19.87 -4.78 18.54
C ARG A 86 18.41 -4.50 18.20
N ILE A 87 17.55 -4.45 19.21
CA ILE A 87 16.15 -4.08 19.06
C ILE A 87 16.08 -2.62 18.56
N ALA A 88 16.68 -1.67 19.27
CA ALA A 88 16.66 -0.26 18.86
C ALA A 88 17.19 -0.04 17.43
N GLU A 89 18.32 -0.64 17.08
CA GLU A 89 18.91 -0.56 15.74
C GLU A 89 17.95 -1.08 14.65
N SER A 90 17.28 -2.21 14.90
CA SER A 90 16.31 -2.77 13.96
C SER A 90 15.08 -1.89 13.78
N PHE A 91 14.61 -1.26 14.85
CA PHE A 91 13.48 -0.33 14.79
C PHE A 91 13.81 0.93 13.98
N VAL A 92 14.98 1.55 14.22
CA VAL A 92 15.44 2.72 13.46
C VAL A 92 15.56 2.41 11.97
N ALA A 93 16.07 1.23 11.62
CA ALA A 93 16.19 0.82 10.22
C ALA A 93 14.81 0.73 9.53
N ILE A 94 13.80 0.16 10.21
CA ILE A 94 12.44 0.03 9.69
C ILE A 94 11.76 1.41 9.58
N GLU A 95 11.91 2.28 10.58
CA GLU A 95 11.38 3.65 10.55
C GLU A 95 11.95 4.46 9.37
N SER A 96 13.25 4.31 9.13
CA SER A 96 13.93 4.95 8.00
C SER A 96 13.37 4.49 6.65
N MET A 97 12.99 3.21 6.52
CA MET A 97 12.37 2.68 5.30
C MET A 97 10.92 3.16 5.10
N LEU A 98 10.18 3.38 6.19
CA LEU A 98 8.79 3.82 6.16
C LEU A 98 8.63 5.35 5.99
N GLY A 99 9.74 6.09 5.97
CA GLY A 99 9.72 7.55 5.85
C GLY A 99 9.42 8.27 7.17
N GLY A 100 9.71 7.63 8.30
CA GLY A 100 9.72 8.27 9.61
C GLY A 100 10.99 9.10 9.81
N ASN A 101 11.09 10.25 9.13
CA ASN A 101 12.00 11.36 9.43
C ASN A 101 11.45 12.65 8.80
#